data_AF-A0A1J5AUD6-F1
#
_entry.id   AF-A0A1J5AUD6-F1
#
_cell.length_a   1.000
_cell.length_b   1.000
_cell.length_c   1.000
_cell.angle_alpha   90.00
_cell.angle_beta   90.00
_cell.angle_gamma   90.00
#
_symmetry.space_group_name_H-M   'P 1'
#
loop_
_entity.id
_entity.type
_entity.pdbx_description
1 polymer ?
#
loop_
_entity_poly.entity_id
_entity_poly.type
_entity_poly.pdbx_seq_one_letter_code
_entity_poly.pdbx_strand_id
1 'polypeptide(L)'
;MKKYKSCQSCGMPLRRDKSGGGTNVDGRKSDRYCSNCLIDGEFQNPEIDSAQKMKKRVKNKMKSMGFPGFLAGIFTKKIPKLERWRK
;
A
#
# COMPACT_ATOMS: atom_id res chain seq x y z
N MET A 1 -0.39 20.29 -5.00
CA MET A 1 0.05 18.86 -4.96
C MET A 1 -1.13 17.98 -4.62
N LYS A 2 -1.32 16.85 -5.32
CA LYS A 2 -2.46 15.94 -5.10
C LYS A 2 -2.26 15.20 -3.77
N LYS A 3 -3.11 15.44 -2.78
CA LYS A 3 -3.00 14.85 -1.44
C LYS A 3 -3.70 13.48 -1.42
N TYR A 4 -2.94 12.41 -1.26
CA TYR A 4 -3.51 11.06 -1.22
C TYR A 4 -3.98 10.72 0.20
N LYS A 5 -5.18 10.14 0.32
CA LYS A 5 -5.71 9.65 1.61
C LYS A 5 -5.26 8.22 1.91
N SER A 6 -4.89 7.47 0.87
CA SER A 6 -4.50 6.07 0.92
C SER A 6 -3.27 5.82 0.05
N CYS A 7 -2.46 4.86 0.46
CA CYS A 7 -1.29 4.40 -0.26
C CYS A 7 -1.69 3.93 -1.66
N GLN A 8 -1.03 4.48 -2.69
CA GLN A 8 -1.27 4.17 -4.09
C GLN A 8 -0.66 2.84 -4.56
N SER A 9 -0.13 2.05 -3.63
CA SER A 9 0.38 0.70 -3.86
C SER A 9 -0.48 -0.36 -3.17
N CYS A 10 -0.64 -0.28 -1.85
CA CYS A 10 -1.38 -1.31 -1.08
C CYS A 10 -2.79 -0.90 -0.63
N GLY A 11 -3.20 0.35 -0.84
CA GLY A 11 -4.51 0.87 -0.41
C GLY A 11 -4.62 1.16 1.09
N MET A 12 -3.53 1.01 1.87
CA MET A 12 -3.50 1.32 3.29
C MET A 12 -3.75 2.83 3.52
N PRO A 13 -4.62 3.23 4.47
CA PRO A 13 -4.80 4.65 4.81
C PRO A 13 -3.48 5.26 5.30
N LEU A 14 -3.02 6.34 4.66
CA LEU A 14 -1.73 6.98 5.01
C LEU A 14 -1.77 7.59 6.41
N ARG A 15 -2.95 8.03 6.87
CA ARG A 15 -3.15 8.51 8.26
C ARG A 15 -2.90 7.44 9.32
N ARG A 16 -2.91 6.15 8.96
CA ARG A 16 -2.63 5.03 9.87
C ARG A 16 -1.19 4.53 9.76
N ASP A 17 -0.38 5.15 8.91
CA ASP A 17 1.03 4.84 8.81
C ASP A 17 1.78 5.48 9.98
N LYS A 18 2.35 4.66 10.87
CA LYS A 18 3.11 5.12 12.04
C LYS A 18 4.33 5.96 11.64
N SER A 19 4.90 5.70 10.47
CA SER A 19 6.10 6.38 9.98
C SER A 19 5.78 7.62 9.13
N GLY A 20 4.50 8.01 9.03
CA GLY A 20 4.05 9.20 8.29
C GLY A 20 4.14 9.09 6.77
N GLY A 21 4.35 7.89 6.22
CA GLY A 21 4.55 7.65 4.79
C GLY A 21 5.85 6.91 4.50
N GLY A 22 5.99 6.48 3.24
CA GLY A 22 7.21 5.89 2.70
C GLY A 22 8.32 6.93 2.56
N THR A 23 9.50 6.49 2.17
CA THR A 23 10.66 7.36 1.95
C THR A 23 11.08 7.28 0.49
N ASN A 24 11.31 8.42 -0.16
CA ASN A 24 11.87 8.45 -1.52
C ASN A 24 13.41 8.39 -1.46
N VAL A 25 14.08 8.31 -2.62
CA VAL A 25 15.56 8.23 -2.71
C VAL A 25 16.26 9.41 -2.03
N ASP A 26 15.62 10.58 -2.01
CA ASP A 26 16.12 11.80 -1.39
C ASP A 26 15.94 11.85 0.15
N GLY A 27 15.46 10.76 0.76
CA GLY A 27 15.14 10.70 2.19
C GLY A 27 13.85 11.42 2.59
N ARG A 28 13.15 12.08 1.64
CA ARG A 28 11.89 12.78 1.94
C ARG A 28 10.73 11.80 2.02
N LYS A 29 9.72 12.17 2.80
CA LYS A 29 8.50 11.38 2.93
C LYS A 29 7.69 11.37 1.63
N SER A 30 7.13 10.21 1.33
CA SER A 30 6.26 9.99 0.19
C SER A 30 4.81 10.25 0.58
N ASP A 31 4.20 11.27 -0.04
CA ASP A 31 2.75 11.53 0.10
C ASP A 31 1.88 10.50 -0.64
N ARG A 32 2.51 9.61 -1.41
CA ARG A 32 1.83 8.62 -2.29
C ARG A 32 1.84 7.21 -1.72
N TYR A 33 2.94 6.83 -1.07
CA TYR A 33 3.17 5.47 -0.64
C TYR A 33 3.37 5.41 0.87
N CYS A 34 3.00 4.29 1.48
CA CYS A 34 3.27 4.07 2.90
C CYS A 34 4.68 3.47 3.11
N SER A 35 5.14 3.54 4.35
CA SER A 35 6.41 2.98 4.84
C SER A 35 6.58 1.49 4.55
N ASN A 36 5.49 0.72 4.57
CA ASN A 36 5.56 -0.71 4.24
C ASN A 36 5.70 -0.99 2.74
N CYS A 37 5.45 0.01 1.88
CA CYS A 37 5.51 -0.14 0.43
C CYS A 37 6.79 0.42 -0.15
N LEU A 38 7.19 1.62 0.28
CA LEU A 38 8.33 2.35 -0.28
C LEU A 38 9.27 2.77 0.85
N ILE A 39 10.52 2.33 0.77
CA ILE A 39 11.61 2.72 1.69
C ILE A 39 12.80 3.08 0.82
N ASP A 40 13.40 4.25 1.08
CA ASP A 40 14.56 4.80 0.37
C ASP A 40 14.41 4.80 -1.17
N GLY A 41 13.18 5.02 -1.65
CA GLY A 41 12.85 5.04 -3.07
C GLY A 41 12.63 3.66 -3.69
N GLU A 42 12.78 2.58 -2.92
CA GLU A 42 12.62 1.22 -3.40
C GLU A 42 11.36 0.56 -2.84
N PHE A 43 10.71 -0.24 -3.70
CA PHE A 43 9.58 -1.04 -3.26
C PHE A 43 10.08 -2.29 -2.56
N GLN A 44 9.81 -2.38 -1.25
CA GLN A 44 10.28 -3.47 -0.38
C GLN A 44 9.81 -4.89 -0.75
N ASN A 45 8.97 -5.03 -1.78
CA ASN A 45 8.42 -6.31 -2.20
C ASN A 45 8.48 -6.42 -3.73
N PRO A 46 9.69 -6.64 -4.29
CA PRO A 46 9.89 -6.74 -5.73
C PRO A 46 9.14 -7.94 -6.33
N GLU A 47 8.83 -8.98 -5.55
CA GLU A 47 8.04 -10.13 -5.98
C GLU A 47 6.58 -9.77 -6.30
N ILE A 48 6.11 -8.61 -5.80
CA ILE A 48 4.78 -8.08 -6.05
C ILE A 48 4.83 -7.18 -7.28
N ASP A 49 4.77 -7.84 -8.43
CA ASP A 49 4.72 -7.24 -9.78
C ASP A 49 3.30 -6.90 -10.27
N SER A 50 2.27 -7.31 -9.53
CA SER A 50 0.87 -7.21 -9.97
C SER A 50 -0.09 -6.86 -8.84
N ALA A 51 -1.20 -6.20 -9.21
CA ALA A 51 -2.27 -5.85 -8.29
C ALA A 51 -2.87 -7.06 -7.57
N GLN A 52 -2.92 -8.23 -8.23
CA GLN A 52 -3.45 -9.46 -7.64
C GLN A 52 -2.55 -9.98 -6.52
N LYS A 53 -1.22 -9.98 -6.72
CA LYS A 53 -0.26 -10.33 -5.67
C LYS A 53 -0.35 -9.35 -4.50
N MET A 54 -0.46 -8.06 -4.77
CA MET A 54 -0.64 -7.04 -3.72
C MET A 54 -1.93 -7.26 -2.93
N LYS A 55 -3.04 -7.54 -3.63
CA LYS A 55 -4.32 -7.88 -3.01
C LYS A 55 -4.23 -9.11 -2.12
N LYS A 56 -3.53 -10.17 -2.56
CA LYS A 56 -3.28 -11.37 -1.75
C LYS A 56 -2.46 -11.04 -0.50
N ARG A 57 -1.38 -10.27 -0.63
CA ARG A 57 -0.55 -9.83 0.50
C ARG A 57 -1.36 -9.04 1.52
N VAL A 58 -2.09 -8.01 1.08
CA VAL A 58 -2.88 -7.17 1.99
C VAL A 58 -3.97 -7.99 2.68
N LYS A 59 -4.65 -8.89 1.95
CA LYS A 59 -5.61 -9.82 2.56
C LYS A 59 -4.96 -10.68 3.65
N ASN A 60 -3.81 -11.28 3.37
CA ASN A 60 -3.10 -12.12 4.33
C ASN A 60 -2.68 -11.31 5.56
N LYS A 61 -2.12 -10.11 5.36
CA LYS A 61 -1.73 -9.23 6.47
C LYS A 61 -2.94 -8.82 7.33
N MET A 62 -4.07 -8.49 6.71
CA MET A 62 -5.30 -8.15 7.41
C MET A 62 -5.83 -9.33 8.23
N LYS A 63 -5.83 -10.55 7.66
CA LYS A 63 -6.19 -11.76 8.40
C LYS A 63 -5.28 -11.99 9.61
N SER A 64 -3.97 -11.83 9.45
CA SER A 64 -3.01 -11.93 10.56
C SER A 64 -3.21 -10.85 11.63
N MET A 65 -3.84 -9.72 11.29
CA MET A 65 -4.22 -8.66 12.23
C MET A 65 -5.60 -8.91 12.87
N GLY A 66 -6.24 -10.05 12.63
CA GLY A 66 -7.56 -10.39 13.17
C GLY A 66 -8.75 -9.84 12.39
N PHE A 67 -8.54 -9.27 11.20
CA PHE A 67 -9.66 -8.82 10.37
C PHE A 67 -10.41 -10.01 9.75
N PRO A 68 -11.74 -10.01 9.79
CA PRO A 68 -12.56 -10.94 9.01
C PRO A 68 -12.22 -10.92 7.52
N GLY A 69 -12.19 -12.10 6.90
CA GLY A 69 -11.81 -12.26 5.49
C GLY A 69 -12.67 -11.47 4.50
N PHE A 70 -13.96 -11.28 4.81
CA PHE A 70 -14.87 -10.49 3.97
C PHE A 70 -14.49 -9.00 3.97
N LEU A 71 -14.14 -8.43 5.13
CA LEU A 71 -13.66 -7.04 5.24
C LEU A 71 -12.37 -6.87 4.45
N ALA A 72 -11.42 -7.79 4.61
CA ALA A 72 -10.18 -7.78 3.83
C ALA A 72 -10.46 -7.82 2.31
N GLY A 73 -11.51 -8.54 1.87
CA GLY A 73 -11.99 -8.51 0.49
C GLY A 73 -12.45 -7.13 0.01
N ILE A 74 -13.25 -6.44 0.81
CA ILE A 74 -13.79 -5.10 0.50
C ILE A 74 -12.66 -4.08 0.39
N PHE A 75 -11.77 -4.03 1.38
CA PHE A 75 -10.66 -3.06 1.40
C PHE A 75 -9.68 -3.27 0.24
N THR A 76 -9.44 -4.52 -0.16
CA THR A 76 -8.52 -4.84 -1.26
C THR A 76 -9.15 -4.77 -2.65
N LYS A 77 -10.47 -4.58 -2.77
CA LYS A 77 -11.17 -4.51 -4.07
C LYS A 77 -10.69 -3.36 -4.94
N LYS A 78 -10.28 -2.24 -4.34
CA LYS A 78 -9.81 -1.03 -5.05
C LYS A 78 -8.34 -1.08 -5.45
N ILE A 79 -7.56 -2.06 -4.97
CA ILE A 79 -6.11 -2.14 -5.22
C ILE A 79 -5.77 -2.11 -6.72
N PRO A 80 -6.44 -2.87 -7.61
CA PRO A 80 -6.13 -2.83 -9.05
C PRO A 80 -6.35 -1.46 -9.72
N LYS A 81 -7.07 -0.53 -9.08
CA LYS A 81 -7.34 0.81 -9.60
C LYS A 81 -6.37 1.88 -9.05
N LEU A 82 -5.44 1.50 -8.17
CA LEU A 82 -4.47 2.43 -7.59
C LEU A 82 -3.38 2.78 -8.61
N GLU A 83 -2.76 3.96 -8.46
CA GLU A 83 -1.83 4.50 -9.46
C GLU A 83 -0.63 3.59 -9.76
N ARG A 84 -0.11 2.80 -8.80
CA ARG A 84 0.98 1.83 -9.07
C ARG A 84 0.57 0.73 -10.06
N TRP A 85 -0.71 0.36 -10.05
CA TRP A 85 -1.23 -0.79 -10.79
C TRP A 85 -2.06 -0.39 -12.01
N ARG A 86 -2.47 0.87 -12.06
CA ARG A 86 -3.20 1.45 -13.17
C ARG A 86 -2.22 1.62 -14.34
N LYS A 87 -2.24 0.65 -15.25
CA LYS A 87 -1.74 0.84 -16.62
C LYS A 87 -2.68 1.79 -17.36
#